data_AF-A0A7V4HFW9-F1
#
_entry.id   AF-A0A7V4HFW9-F1
#
_cell.length_a   1.000
_cell.length_b   1.000
_cell.length_c   1.000
_cell.angle_alpha   90.00
_cell.angle_beta   90.00
_cell.angle_gamma   90.00
#
_symmetry.space_group_name_H-M   'P 1'
#
loop_
_entity.id
_entity.type
_entity.pdbx_description
1 polymer ?
#
loop_
_entity_poly.entity_id
_entity_poly.type
_entity_poly.pdbx_seq_one_letter_code
_entity_poly.pdbx_strand_id
1 'polypeptide(L)'
;PLRLSASVDRREHRAGASAVVCTIGVGGRRAWEQDVFIPRRYGIFQPVGDTVMPGGSSRALRMIPAMVAIARDVLDLCPGALFFNYGNPMGPVCRAVRKATGAEIVGLCHGVFSVARGLAGLLDVLPDRLNCTALGVNHLTWFTELSQDGCDLMPRLLAMADAEPEKSGEGDRFVWELARLFRAYPAVGDRHTTEFFPRLFSGRGSYYGRTLGVDAFSFEGTIAAGDREFEEMTRLAQSSDPLPPDFFAKMGGEHEQVTEIIESIRLGWLKVYSANLPNRGQIPNLPDEAIVECPAVTAPGGLRPIQQRPLPSGIAGTLATRLQWVETIVEAALERSRRKFVQALLLDGSVDSIATAGRLADDLLAAQREYLQPFSD
;
A
#
# COMPACT_ATOMS: atom_id res chain seq x y z
N PRO A 1 -24.46 -2.64 -24.48
CA PRO A 1 -24.73 -1.65 -23.40
C PRO A 1 -24.26 -2.22 -22.06
N LEU A 2 -23.67 -1.40 -21.19
CA LEU A 2 -23.24 -1.80 -19.85
C LEU A 2 -24.47 -1.92 -18.93
N ARG A 3 -24.55 -2.99 -18.13
CA ARG A 3 -25.61 -3.18 -17.12
C ARG A 3 -25.00 -3.00 -15.72
N LEU A 4 -25.65 -2.19 -14.89
CA LEU A 4 -25.23 -1.92 -13.52
C LEU A 4 -26.27 -2.48 -12.55
N SER A 5 -25.80 -3.07 -11.45
CA SER A 5 -26.61 -3.57 -10.33
C SER A 5 -25.83 -3.39 -9.03
N ALA A 6 -26.53 -3.20 -7.92
CA ALA A 6 -25.92 -3.05 -6.60
C ALA A 6 -26.69 -3.87 -5.57
N SER A 7 -25.97 -4.41 -4.58
CA SER A 7 -26.55 -5.09 -3.42
C SER A 7 -25.73 -4.79 -2.18
N VAL A 8 -26.40 -4.82 -1.02
CA VAL A 8 -25.77 -4.79 0.30
C VAL A 8 -25.51 -6.20 0.86
N ASP A 9 -26.06 -7.24 0.23
CA ASP A 9 -25.67 -8.63 0.49
C ASP A 9 -24.40 -8.93 -0.28
N ARG A 10 -23.32 -9.18 0.46
CA ARG A 10 -21.99 -9.48 -0.09
C ARG A 10 -21.99 -10.68 -1.05
N ARG A 11 -22.91 -11.65 -0.90
CA ARG A 11 -22.94 -12.86 -1.72
C ARG A 11 -23.80 -12.70 -2.98
N GLU A 12 -24.67 -11.69 -3.04
CA GLU A 12 -25.50 -11.42 -4.21
C GLU A 12 -24.64 -10.93 -5.40
N HIS A 13 -25.08 -11.24 -6.62
CA HIS A 13 -24.42 -10.85 -7.90
C HIS A 13 -22.97 -11.34 -8.11
N ARG A 14 -22.45 -12.25 -7.27
CA ARG A 14 -21.09 -12.80 -7.43
C ARG A 14 -21.02 -14.09 -8.25
N ALA A 15 -22.11 -14.85 -8.32
CA ALA A 15 -22.14 -16.10 -9.07
C ALA A 15 -21.78 -15.85 -10.55
N GLY A 16 -20.69 -16.46 -11.01
CA GLY A 16 -20.20 -16.30 -12.38
C GLY A 16 -19.46 -15.00 -12.67
N ALA A 17 -19.08 -14.21 -11.65
CA ALA A 17 -18.18 -13.07 -11.85
C ALA A 17 -16.84 -13.54 -12.46
N SER A 18 -16.32 -12.81 -13.45
CA SER A 18 -15.01 -13.08 -14.06
C SER A 18 -13.87 -12.27 -13.44
N ALA A 19 -14.20 -11.22 -12.70
CA ALA A 19 -13.27 -10.44 -11.91
C ALA A 19 -13.98 -9.92 -10.64
N VAL A 20 -13.24 -9.84 -9.54
CA VAL A 20 -13.68 -9.30 -8.26
C VAL A 20 -12.65 -8.27 -7.82
N VAL A 21 -13.09 -7.04 -7.56
CA VAL A 21 -12.23 -5.94 -7.12
C VAL A 21 -12.67 -5.48 -5.73
N CYS A 22 -11.75 -5.46 -4.78
CA CYS A 22 -12.01 -5.04 -3.41
C CYS A 22 -11.35 -3.70 -3.09
N THR A 23 -12.17 -2.73 -2.69
CA THR A 23 -11.77 -1.37 -2.31
C THR A 23 -12.27 -0.99 -0.91
N ILE A 24 -12.48 -1.99 -0.04
CA ILE A 24 -13.08 -1.78 1.27
C ILE A 24 -12.10 -1.10 2.25
N GLY A 25 -12.66 -0.38 3.23
CA GLY A 25 -11.95 0.09 4.42
C GLY A 25 -12.84 -0.10 5.65
N VAL A 26 -12.57 -1.12 6.46
CA VAL A 26 -13.41 -1.48 7.62
C VAL A 26 -13.37 -0.36 8.68
N GLY A 27 -14.54 0.20 8.98
CA GLY A 27 -14.73 1.34 9.88
C GLY A 27 -14.52 2.72 9.23
N GLY A 28 -14.18 2.75 7.93
CA GLY A 28 -14.02 3.98 7.15
C GLY A 28 -13.01 4.98 7.74
N ARG A 29 -13.19 6.26 7.42
CA ARG A 29 -12.30 7.34 7.90
C ARG A 29 -12.32 7.51 9.42
N ARG A 30 -13.46 7.26 10.08
CA ARG A 30 -13.59 7.46 11.54
C ARG A 30 -12.76 6.45 12.34
N ALA A 31 -12.73 5.19 11.90
CA ALA A 31 -11.83 4.20 12.50
C ALA A 31 -10.35 4.51 12.19
N TRP A 32 -10.06 5.00 10.98
CA TRP A 32 -8.71 5.38 10.57
C TRP A 32 -8.17 6.58 11.36
N GLU A 33 -9.01 7.53 11.73
CA GLU A 33 -8.64 8.61 12.65
C GLU A 33 -8.08 8.07 13.97
N GLN A 34 -8.68 7.02 14.53
CA GLN A 34 -8.20 6.43 15.79
C GLN A 34 -6.86 5.72 15.61
N ASP A 35 -6.60 5.13 14.45
CA ASP A 35 -5.31 4.51 14.10
C ASP A 35 -4.15 5.52 14.09
N VAL A 36 -4.44 6.83 13.97
CA VAL A 36 -3.44 7.90 14.00
C VAL A 36 -3.48 8.70 15.30
N PHE A 37 -4.67 9.05 15.80
CA PHE A 37 -4.82 9.91 16.97
C PHE A 37 -4.47 9.22 18.28
N ILE A 38 -4.72 7.91 18.41
CA ILE A 38 -4.33 7.17 19.61
C ILE A 38 -2.79 7.09 19.72
N PRO A 39 -2.04 6.65 18.69
CA PRO A 39 -0.57 6.64 18.75
C PRO A 39 0.06 8.00 19.07
N ARG A 40 -0.56 9.13 18.66
CA ARG A 40 -0.06 10.47 19.03
C ARG A 40 -0.03 10.73 20.53
N ARG A 41 -0.95 10.13 21.31
CA ARG A 41 -0.94 10.22 22.78
C ARG A 41 0.29 9.55 23.39
N TYR A 42 0.91 8.65 22.63
CA TYR A 42 2.14 7.95 22.97
C TYR A 42 3.39 8.58 22.32
N GLY A 43 3.28 9.76 21.71
CA GLY A 43 4.39 10.44 21.04
C GLY A 43 4.74 9.88 19.66
N ILE A 44 3.87 9.05 19.08
CA ILE A 44 4.07 8.41 17.78
C ILE A 44 3.29 9.19 16.72
N PHE A 45 4.01 9.75 15.76
CA PHE A 45 3.47 10.64 14.74
C PHE A 45 3.55 9.97 13.37
N GLN A 46 2.41 9.64 12.79
CA GLN A 46 2.30 8.91 11.52
C GLN A 46 1.75 9.85 10.44
N PRO A 47 2.39 9.94 9.25
CA PRO A 47 1.88 10.68 8.11
C PRO A 47 0.64 10.03 7.45
N VAL A 48 0.49 8.70 7.54
CA VAL A 48 -0.62 7.97 6.91
C VAL A 48 -1.28 6.98 7.88
N GLY A 49 -0.51 6.09 8.50
CA GLY A 49 -0.99 5.10 9.46
C GLY A 49 -1.94 4.04 8.86
N ASP A 50 -1.81 3.72 7.58
CA ASP A 50 -2.64 2.69 6.92
C ASP A 50 -1.85 1.46 6.43
N THR A 51 -0.53 1.49 6.52
CA THR A 51 0.36 0.51 5.88
C THR A 51 1.20 -0.25 6.90
N VAL A 52 2.03 0.48 7.64
CA VAL A 52 2.90 -0.02 8.73
C VAL A 52 2.64 0.82 9.97
N MET A 53 3.56 0.76 10.96
CA MET A 53 3.42 1.50 12.23
C MET A 53 2.17 1.06 13.03
N PRO A 54 1.88 1.62 14.21
CA PRO A 54 0.76 1.18 15.03
C PRO A 54 -0.59 1.34 14.34
N GLY A 55 -0.73 2.35 13.48
CA GLY A 55 -1.95 2.58 12.70
C GLY A 55 -2.20 1.49 11.68
N GLY A 56 -1.21 1.15 10.86
CA GLY A 56 -1.30 0.04 9.90
C GLY A 56 -1.50 -1.30 10.61
N SER A 57 -0.88 -1.51 11.77
CA SER A 57 -1.06 -2.71 12.58
C SER A 57 -2.51 -2.84 13.10
N SER A 58 -3.06 -1.77 13.68
CA SER A 58 -4.46 -1.71 14.13
C SER A 58 -5.46 -1.92 12.98
N ARG A 59 -5.19 -1.29 11.83
CA ARG A 59 -5.99 -1.45 10.62
C ARG A 59 -5.98 -2.89 10.10
N ALA A 60 -4.83 -3.57 10.13
CA ALA A 60 -4.70 -4.97 9.73
C ALA A 60 -5.67 -5.88 10.51
N LEU A 61 -5.79 -5.68 11.83
CA LEU A 61 -6.69 -6.47 12.69
C LEU A 61 -8.15 -6.39 12.26
N ARG A 62 -8.60 -5.23 11.74
CA ARG A 62 -9.97 -5.04 11.24
C ARG A 62 -10.15 -5.54 9.81
N MET A 63 -9.14 -5.33 8.96
CA MET A 63 -9.22 -5.64 7.53
C MET A 63 -9.10 -7.13 7.22
N ILE A 64 -8.21 -7.84 7.93
CA ILE A 64 -7.92 -9.25 7.65
C ILE A 64 -9.15 -10.15 7.74
N PRO A 65 -9.94 -10.14 8.84
CA PRO A 65 -11.12 -11.01 8.94
C PRO A 65 -12.15 -10.77 7.83
N ALA A 66 -12.39 -9.49 7.49
CA ALA A 66 -13.32 -9.12 6.42
C ALA A 66 -12.84 -9.60 5.05
N MET A 67 -11.56 -9.40 4.74
CA MET A 67 -10.97 -9.83 3.45
C MET A 67 -10.88 -11.36 3.33
N VAL A 68 -10.61 -12.07 4.43
CA VAL A 68 -10.67 -13.55 4.47
C VAL A 68 -12.10 -14.05 4.20
N ALA A 69 -13.12 -13.41 4.78
CA ALA A 69 -14.52 -13.75 4.51
C ALA A 69 -14.91 -13.50 3.05
N ILE A 70 -14.47 -12.37 2.47
CA ILE A 70 -14.63 -12.08 1.04
C ILE A 70 -13.96 -13.14 0.18
N ALA A 71 -12.72 -13.53 0.51
CA ALA A 71 -11.97 -14.51 -0.25
C ALA A 71 -12.66 -15.89 -0.25
N ARG A 72 -13.26 -16.29 0.89
CA ARG A 72 -14.07 -17.52 0.96
C ARG A 72 -15.29 -17.45 0.03
N ASP A 73 -15.98 -16.31 -0.02
CA ASP A 73 -17.09 -16.14 -0.95
C ASP A 73 -16.64 -16.16 -2.42
N VAL A 74 -15.46 -15.60 -2.74
CA VAL A 74 -14.90 -15.67 -4.10
C VAL A 74 -14.61 -17.13 -4.49
N LEU A 75 -13.96 -17.89 -3.60
CA LEU A 75 -13.67 -19.31 -3.86
C LEU A 75 -14.93 -20.17 -3.99
N ASP A 76 -16.00 -19.83 -3.25
CA ASP A 76 -17.29 -20.53 -3.28
C ASP A 76 -18.11 -20.18 -4.55
N LEU A 77 -18.23 -18.89 -4.87
CA LEU A 77 -19.18 -18.40 -5.87
C LEU A 77 -18.58 -18.17 -7.26
N CYS A 78 -17.28 -17.88 -7.33
CA CYS A 78 -16.58 -17.55 -8.57
C CYS A 78 -15.09 -17.91 -8.52
N PRO A 79 -14.72 -19.20 -8.32
CA PRO A 79 -13.33 -19.62 -8.12
C PRO A 79 -12.38 -19.32 -9.29
N GLY A 80 -12.90 -19.07 -10.50
CA GLY A 80 -12.12 -18.68 -11.68
C GLY A 80 -11.99 -17.16 -11.88
N ALA A 81 -12.52 -16.34 -10.97
CA ALA A 81 -12.45 -14.90 -11.09
C ALA A 81 -11.05 -14.36 -10.83
N LEU A 82 -10.64 -13.36 -11.61
CA LEU A 82 -9.47 -12.55 -11.27
C LEU A 82 -9.78 -11.77 -9.97
N PHE A 83 -8.97 -11.94 -8.93
CA PHE A 83 -9.25 -11.37 -7.62
C PHE A 83 -8.24 -10.28 -7.25
N PHE A 84 -8.71 -9.02 -7.24
CA PHE A 84 -7.89 -7.83 -7.01
C PHE A 84 -8.24 -7.14 -5.69
N ASN A 85 -7.21 -6.59 -5.02
CA ASN A 85 -7.34 -5.80 -3.81
C ASN A 85 -6.63 -4.45 -3.96
N TYR A 86 -7.30 -3.39 -3.50
CA TYR A 86 -6.75 -2.05 -3.26
C TYR A 86 -6.78 -1.67 -1.76
N GLY A 87 -7.40 -2.50 -0.91
CA GLY A 87 -7.53 -2.22 0.51
C GLY A 87 -6.22 -2.40 1.29
N ASN A 88 -5.88 -1.40 2.09
CA ASN A 88 -4.69 -1.40 2.96
C ASN A 88 -4.97 -1.96 4.36
N PRO A 89 -3.97 -2.53 5.05
CA PRO A 89 -2.56 -2.65 4.63
C PRO A 89 -2.34 -3.80 3.64
N MET A 90 -1.83 -3.48 2.45
CA MET A 90 -1.78 -4.40 1.29
C MET A 90 -1.07 -5.72 1.59
N GLY A 91 0.15 -5.63 2.13
CA GLY A 91 0.99 -6.81 2.46
C GLY A 91 0.28 -7.77 3.43
N PRO A 92 -0.12 -7.31 4.64
CA PRO A 92 -0.87 -8.12 5.59
C PRO A 92 -2.18 -8.70 5.04
N VAL A 93 -2.97 -7.90 4.32
CA VAL A 93 -4.26 -8.36 3.75
C VAL A 93 -4.04 -9.48 2.74
N CYS A 94 -3.18 -9.27 1.74
CA CYS A 94 -2.88 -10.27 0.71
C CYS A 94 -2.27 -11.53 1.34
N ARG A 95 -1.37 -11.35 2.31
CA ARG A 95 -0.73 -12.48 3.01
C ARG A 95 -1.74 -13.30 3.81
N ALA A 96 -2.62 -12.65 4.58
CA ALA A 96 -3.61 -13.33 5.40
C ALA A 96 -4.64 -14.10 4.56
N VAL A 97 -5.14 -13.49 3.48
CA VAL A 97 -6.06 -14.16 2.55
C VAL A 97 -5.43 -15.44 2.01
N ARG A 98 -4.19 -15.36 1.51
CA ARG A 98 -3.48 -16.54 1.01
C ARG A 98 -3.26 -17.59 2.10
N LYS A 99 -2.76 -17.19 3.27
CA LYS A 99 -2.48 -18.10 4.40
C LYS A 99 -3.75 -18.79 4.91
N ALA A 100 -4.89 -18.09 4.93
CA ALA A 100 -6.13 -18.60 5.49
C ALA A 100 -7.03 -19.36 4.50
N THR A 101 -6.93 -19.08 3.18
CA THR A 101 -7.86 -19.65 2.19
C THR A 101 -7.18 -20.22 0.94
N GLY A 102 -5.92 -19.88 0.67
CA GLY A 102 -5.22 -20.25 -0.56
C GLY A 102 -5.65 -19.45 -1.81
N ALA A 103 -6.52 -18.44 -1.67
CA ALA A 103 -7.01 -17.66 -2.82
C ALA A 103 -5.89 -16.90 -3.53
N GLU A 104 -5.90 -16.91 -4.87
CA GLU A 104 -4.97 -16.12 -5.69
C GLU A 104 -5.42 -14.65 -5.78
N ILE A 105 -5.09 -13.89 -4.74
CA ILE A 105 -5.33 -12.44 -4.67
C ILE A 105 -4.13 -11.66 -5.21
N VAL A 106 -4.40 -10.62 -5.99
CA VAL A 106 -3.42 -9.67 -6.51
C VAL A 106 -3.65 -8.31 -5.84
N GLY A 107 -2.61 -7.77 -5.22
CA GLY A 107 -2.67 -6.42 -4.67
C GLY A 107 -2.21 -5.37 -5.67
N LEU A 108 -2.97 -4.28 -5.82
CA LEU A 108 -2.67 -3.18 -6.74
C LEU A 108 -2.53 -1.86 -5.98
N CYS A 109 -1.52 -1.07 -6.33
CA CYS A 109 -1.24 0.25 -5.77
C CYS A 109 -0.69 1.16 -6.87
N HIS A 110 -0.89 2.48 -6.75
CA HIS A 110 -0.49 3.48 -7.74
C HIS A 110 0.88 4.13 -7.48
N GLY A 111 1.46 3.94 -6.29
CA GLY A 111 2.63 4.72 -5.83
C GLY A 111 3.81 4.72 -6.80
N VAL A 112 4.19 3.56 -7.34
CA VAL A 112 5.33 3.42 -8.27
C VAL A 112 5.15 4.28 -9.53
N PHE A 113 3.96 4.27 -10.13
CA PHE A 113 3.71 4.99 -11.38
C PHE A 113 3.62 6.50 -11.17
N SER A 114 3.03 6.93 -10.06
CA SER A 114 2.97 8.33 -9.66
C SER A 114 4.36 8.93 -9.54
N VAL A 115 5.26 8.23 -8.85
CA VAL A 115 6.65 8.68 -8.69
C VAL A 115 7.43 8.57 -9.99
N ALA A 116 7.25 7.52 -10.78
CA ALA A 116 7.90 7.39 -12.09
C ALA A 116 7.54 8.56 -13.03
N ARG A 117 6.26 8.97 -13.06
CA ARG A 117 5.80 10.14 -13.83
C ARG A 117 6.45 11.44 -13.35
N GLY A 118 6.58 11.62 -12.04
CA GLY A 118 7.31 12.76 -11.47
C GLY A 118 8.79 12.77 -11.86
N LEU A 119 9.45 11.60 -11.78
CA LEU A 119 10.84 11.43 -12.19
C LEU A 119 11.05 11.71 -13.69
N ALA A 120 10.07 11.40 -14.55
CA ALA A 120 10.17 11.69 -15.97
C ALA A 120 10.35 13.20 -16.23
N GLY A 121 9.61 14.06 -15.52
CA GLY A 121 9.76 15.51 -15.60
C GLY A 121 11.14 15.98 -15.09
N LEU A 122 11.62 15.40 -13.98
CA LEU A 122 12.94 15.73 -13.41
C LEU A 122 14.10 15.31 -14.33
N LEU A 123 13.94 14.22 -15.06
CA LEU A 123 14.94 13.68 -15.99
C LEU A 123 14.80 14.26 -17.40
N ASP A 124 13.82 15.13 -17.65
CA ASP A 124 13.50 15.69 -18.98
C ASP A 124 13.30 14.59 -20.02
N VAL A 125 12.45 13.61 -19.68
CA VAL A 125 12.09 12.47 -20.53
C VAL A 125 10.58 12.32 -20.66
N LEU A 126 10.11 11.51 -21.62
CA LEU A 126 8.69 11.36 -21.90
C LEU A 126 8.07 10.31 -20.95
N PRO A 127 7.06 10.64 -20.13
CA PRO A 127 6.49 9.71 -19.16
C PRO A 127 6.06 8.36 -19.77
N ASP A 128 5.43 8.38 -20.94
CA ASP A 128 4.90 7.17 -21.61
C ASP A 128 5.99 6.29 -22.23
N ARG A 129 7.24 6.77 -22.30
CA ARG A 129 8.41 6.03 -22.83
C ARG A 129 9.39 5.62 -21.73
N LEU A 130 9.14 6.04 -20.48
CA LEU A 130 9.96 5.70 -19.34
C LEU A 130 9.66 4.25 -18.89
N ASN A 131 10.66 3.39 -18.97
CA ASN A 131 10.63 2.06 -18.39
C ASN A 131 11.22 2.12 -17.00
N CYS A 132 10.52 1.54 -16.02
CA CYS A 132 10.97 1.50 -14.64
C CYS A 132 10.79 0.09 -14.05
N THR A 133 11.78 -0.33 -13.27
CA THR A 133 11.73 -1.55 -12.44
C THR A 133 11.79 -1.12 -11.00
N ALA A 134 10.69 -1.33 -10.26
CA ALA A 134 10.62 -1.06 -8.83
C ALA A 134 10.39 -2.35 -8.04
N LEU A 135 11.19 -2.57 -7.00
CA LEU A 135 11.20 -3.81 -6.21
C LEU A 135 11.10 -3.52 -4.72
N GLY A 136 10.28 -4.28 -4.00
CA GLY A 136 10.22 -4.21 -2.54
C GLY A 136 8.91 -4.74 -1.99
N VAL A 137 8.31 -3.98 -1.08
CA VAL A 137 6.96 -4.23 -0.55
C VAL A 137 6.07 -3.04 -0.86
N ASN A 138 4.76 -3.22 -0.78
CA ASN A 138 3.85 -2.10 -0.94
C ASN A 138 4.23 -0.92 -0.03
N HIS A 139 4.28 0.29 -0.60
CA HIS A 139 4.70 1.52 0.04
C HIS A 139 6.15 1.59 0.55
N LEU A 140 7.01 0.63 0.14
CA LEU A 140 8.47 0.75 0.17
C LEU A 140 9.09 -0.10 -0.95
N THR A 141 8.85 0.34 -2.18
CA THR A 141 9.55 -0.14 -3.38
C THR A 141 10.72 0.76 -3.70
N TRP A 142 11.73 0.21 -4.36
CA TRP A 142 12.94 0.92 -4.78
C TRP A 142 13.08 0.79 -6.29
N PHE A 143 13.22 1.91 -7.01
CA PHE A 143 13.64 1.88 -8.40
C PHE A 143 15.06 1.34 -8.48
N THR A 144 15.21 0.17 -9.09
CA THR A 144 16.50 -0.48 -9.34
C THR A 144 16.96 -0.28 -10.78
N GLU A 145 16.03 -0.03 -11.70
CA GLU A 145 16.32 0.26 -13.10
C GLU A 145 15.37 1.34 -13.61
N LEU A 146 15.92 2.30 -14.36
CA LEU A 146 15.18 3.34 -15.08
C LEU A 146 15.82 3.48 -16.46
N SER A 147 15.02 3.43 -17.51
CA SER A 147 15.53 3.59 -18.87
C SER A 147 14.51 4.19 -19.82
N GLN A 148 14.97 4.88 -20.85
CA GLN A 148 14.14 5.31 -21.97
C GLN A 148 14.90 5.06 -23.27
N ASP A 149 14.25 4.42 -24.24
CA ASP A 149 14.80 4.16 -25.58
C ASP A 149 16.17 3.46 -25.57
N GLY A 150 16.37 2.56 -24.60
CA GLY A 150 17.63 1.81 -24.43
C GLY A 150 18.72 2.57 -23.64
N CYS A 151 18.49 3.81 -23.24
CA CYS A 151 19.40 4.59 -22.42
C CYS A 151 19.12 4.38 -20.92
N ASP A 152 20.14 3.97 -20.15
CA ASP A 152 20.07 3.89 -18.68
C ASP A 152 20.03 5.29 -18.06
N LEU A 153 19.03 5.53 -17.22
CA LEU A 153 18.77 6.80 -16.55
C LEU A 153 19.15 6.76 -15.06
N MET A 154 19.46 5.60 -14.50
CA MET A 154 19.87 5.49 -13.09
C MET A 154 21.11 6.36 -12.77
N PRO A 155 22.18 6.41 -13.60
CA PRO A 155 23.32 7.27 -13.35
C PRO A 155 22.95 8.76 -13.27
N ARG A 156 22.01 9.21 -14.12
CA ARG A 156 21.54 10.61 -14.10
C ARG A 156 20.77 10.91 -12.82
N LEU A 157 19.85 10.03 -12.42
CA LEU A 157 19.08 10.18 -11.18
C LEU A 157 20.00 10.22 -9.94
N LEU A 158 21.00 9.33 -9.90
CA LEU A 158 21.94 9.27 -8.79
C LEU A 158 22.87 10.50 -8.74
N ALA A 159 23.27 11.04 -9.89
CA ALA A 159 24.00 12.31 -9.94
C ALA A 159 23.17 13.49 -9.38
N MET A 160 21.85 13.49 -9.60
CA MET A 160 20.95 14.47 -8.98
C MET A 160 20.90 14.32 -7.45
N ALA A 161 20.86 13.07 -6.95
CA ALA A 161 20.93 12.80 -5.52
C ALA A 161 22.27 13.25 -4.89
N ASP A 162 23.38 13.04 -5.61
CA ASP A 162 24.73 13.46 -5.18
C ASP A 162 24.90 14.99 -5.16
N ALA A 163 24.17 15.71 -6.03
CA ALA A 163 24.19 17.18 -6.12
C ALA A 163 23.43 17.90 -4.98
N GLU A 164 22.90 17.16 -4.00
CA GLU A 164 22.17 17.64 -2.82
C GLU A 164 20.96 18.52 -3.16
N PRO A 165 19.81 17.91 -3.53
CA PRO A 165 18.57 18.64 -3.84
C PRO A 165 17.94 19.36 -2.64
N GLU A 166 18.59 19.39 -1.46
CA GLU A 166 18.17 20.20 -0.31
C GLU A 166 17.97 21.69 -0.65
N LYS A 167 18.53 22.16 -1.78
CA LYS A 167 18.46 23.55 -2.24
C LYS A 167 17.30 23.87 -3.20
N SER A 168 16.55 22.88 -3.68
CA SER A 168 15.48 23.09 -4.66
C SER A 168 14.13 22.60 -4.13
N GLY A 169 13.51 23.42 -3.28
CA GLY A 169 12.05 23.51 -3.03
C GLY A 169 11.20 22.22 -3.00
N GLU A 170 10.64 21.95 -1.82
CA GLU A 170 9.36 21.26 -1.57
C GLU A 170 9.15 19.83 -2.15
N GLY A 171 9.53 18.82 -1.35
CA GLY A 171 9.04 17.44 -1.45
C GLY A 171 10.17 16.40 -1.42
N ASP A 172 10.02 15.34 -0.63
CA ASP A 172 10.81 14.11 -0.73
C ASP A 172 12.32 14.16 -0.36
N ARG A 173 12.73 15.04 0.57
CA ARG A 173 14.13 15.15 1.02
C ARG A 173 14.70 13.81 1.51
N PHE A 174 13.93 13.03 2.27
CA PHE A 174 14.43 11.78 2.82
C PHE A 174 14.63 10.70 1.74
N VAL A 175 13.74 10.63 0.76
CA VAL A 175 13.90 9.78 -0.43
C VAL A 175 15.20 10.09 -1.17
N TRP A 176 15.58 11.37 -1.33
CA TRP A 176 16.85 11.74 -1.94
C TRP A 176 18.08 11.34 -1.11
N GLU A 177 18.01 11.51 0.22
CA GLU A 177 19.07 11.05 1.14
C GLU A 177 19.25 9.52 1.04
N LEU A 178 18.15 8.77 0.97
CA LEU A 178 18.16 7.33 0.75
C LEU A 178 18.71 6.97 -0.64
N ALA A 179 18.34 7.70 -1.69
CA ALA A 179 18.84 7.47 -3.04
C ALA A 179 20.35 7.63 -3.12
N ARG A 180 20.89 8.68 -2.49
CA ARG A 180 22.33 8.91 -2.37
C ARG A 180 23.03 7.77 -1.61
N LEU A 181 22.47 7.35 -0.48
CA LEU A 181 23.07 6.34 0.41
C LEU A 181 23.00 4.91 -0.16
N PHE A 182 21.82 4.49 -0.62
CA PHE A 182 21.55 3.12 -1.06
C PHE A 182 21.74 2.91 -2.56
N ARG A 183 22.00 3.98 -3.33
CA ARG A 183 22.14 3.96 -4.79
C ARG A 183 20.92 3.39 -5.51
N ALA A 184 19.74 3.56 -4.92
CA ALA A 184 18.43 3.21 -5.46
C ALA A 184 17.38 4.17 -4.90
N TYR A 185 16.38 4.53 -5.69
CA TYR A 185 15.43 5.59 -5.33
C TYR A 185 14.11 5.01 -4.80
N PRO A 186 13.68 5.30 -3.56
CA PRO A 186 12.36 4.88 -3.08
C PRO A 186 11.20 5.41 -3.94
N ALA A 187 10.34 4.52 -4.42
CA ALA A 187 9.36 4.79 -5.47
C ALA A 187 7.97 5.24 -4.96
N VAL A 188 7.90 5.89 -3.80
CA VAL A 188 6.63 6.17 -3.08
C VAL A 188 6.59 7.51 -2.30
N GLY A 189 7.63 8.34 -2.42
CA GLY A 189 7.73 9.64 -1.74
C GLY A 189 7.95 9.54 -0.22
N ASP A 190 8.25 10.67 0.43
CA ASP A 190 8.56 10.74 1.87
C ASP A 190 7.36 10.35 2.73
N ARG A 191 6.15 10.71 2.28
CA ARG A 191 4.91 10.46 3.03
C ARG A 191 4.77 9.00 3.45
N HIS A 192 5.08 8.06 2.55
CA HIS A 192 5.08 6.64 2.88
C HIS A 192 6.44 6.14 3.34
N THR A 193 7.53 6.57 2.69
CA THR A 193 8.89 6.07 2.99
C THR A 193 9.26 6.28 4.46
N THR A 194 8.90 7.43 5.04
CA THR A 194 9.21 7.74 6.45
C THR A 194 8.59 6.76 7.46
N GLU A 195 7.43 6.16 7.16
CA GLU A 195 6.77 5.17 8.03
C GLU A 195 7.58 3.86 8.14
N PHE A 196 8.47 3.61 7.19
CA PHE A 196 9.35 2.45 7.22
C PHE A 196 10.63 2.69 8.02
N PHE A 197 10.95 3.95 8.36
CA PHE A 197 12.10 4.32 9.18
C PHE A 197 11.68 5.10 10.44
N PRO A 198 10.74 4.57 11.26
CA PRO A 198 10.12 5.32 12.35
C PRO A 198 11.12 5.78 13.43
N ARG A 199 12.25 5.06 13.59
CA ARG A 199 13.32 5.45 14.53
C ARG A 199 14.02 6.75 14.15
N LEU A 200 14.05 7.12 12.87
CA LEU A 200 14.64 8.39 12.44
C LEU A 200 13.69 9.57 12.70
N PHE A 201 12.39 9.30 12.72
CA PHE A 201 11.34 10.34 12.80
C PHE A 201 10.51 10.26 14.08
N SER A 202 11.10 9.75 15.16
CA SER A 202 10.44 9.64 16.46
C SER A 202 10.27 11.03 17.10
N GLY A 203 9.04 11.39 17.45
CA GLY A 203 8.71 12.63 18.17
C GLY A 203 8.46 13.86 17.30
N ARG A 204 8.30 15.01 17.95
CA ARG A 204 7.99 16.30 17.32
C ARG A 204 9.24 16.95 16.71
N GLY A 205 9.10 17.57 15.55
CA GLY A 205 10.20 18.27 14.86
C GLY A 205 11.26 17.35 14.22
N SER A 206 11.06 16.04 14.28
CA SER A 206 12.01 15.01 13.84
C SER A 206 12.17 14.94 12.33
N TYR A 207 11.22 15.46 11.56
CA TYR A 207 11.28 15.53 10.10
C TYR A 207 11.67 16.95 9.68
N TYR A 208 12.97 17.25 9.70
CA TYR A 208 13.54 18.53 9.25
C TYR A 208 12.89 19.76 9.92
N GLY A 209 12.68 19.71 11.24
CA GLY A 209 12.03 20.76 12.01
C GLY A 209 10.49 20.71 12.01
N ARG A 210 9.91 19.76 11.26
CA ARG A 210 8.46 19.49 11.19
C ARG A 210 8.12 18.14 11.85
N THR A 211 6.84 17.95 12.13
CA THR A 211 6.24 16.77 12.74
C THR A 211 5.37 16.04 11.71
N LEU A 212 5.71 14.77 11.43
CA LEU A 212 4.95 13.92 10.52
C LEU A 212 3.48 13.80 10.93
N GLY A 213 2.58 13.77 9.95
CA GLY A 213 1.15 13.68 10.19
C GLY A 213 0.51 14.95 10.75
N VAL A 214 1.28 16.00 11.07
CA VAL A 214 0.78 17.24 11.67
C VAL A 214 1.02 18.42 10.73
N ASP A 215 2.24 18.94 10.68
CA ASP A 215 2.65 20.07 9.82
C ASP A 215 3.53 19.61 8.63
N ALA A 216 3.99 18.37 8.63
CA ALA A 216 4.43 17.63 7.46
C ALA A 216 3.42 16.51 7.15
N PHE A 217 2.87 16.49 5.93
CA PHE A 217 1.86 15.51 5.51
C PHE A 217 0.65 15.47 6.46
N SER A 218 -0.04 16.61 6.64
CA SER A 218 -1.15 16.73 7.59
C SER A 218 -2.21 15.65 7.42
N PHE A 219 -2.39 14.84 8.46
CA PHE A 219 -3.39 13.78 8.47
C PHE A 219 -4.81 14.37 8.55
N GLU A 220 -5.01 15.37 9.39
CA GLU A 220 -6.28 16.11 9.49
C GLU A 220 -6.66 16.77 8.17
N GLY A 221 -5.67 17.34 7.47
CA GLY A 221 -5.86 17.86 6.11
C GLY A 221 -6.32 16.77 5.13
N THR A 222 -5.73 15.57 5.22
CA THR A 222 -6.14 14.39 4.43
C THR A 222 -7.58 13.98 4.73
N ILE A 223 -7.95 13.89 6.01
CA ILE A 223 -9.32 13.54 6.42
C ILE A 223 -10.32 14.58 5.91
N ALA A 224 -10.04 15.86 6.11
CA ALA A 224 -10.92 16.94 5.68
C ALA A 224 -11.07 16.99 4.14
N ALA A 225 -9.99 16.73 3.39
CA ALA A 225 -10.07 16.62 1.94
C ALA A 225 -10.96 15.44 1.50
N GLY A 226 -10.74 14.26 2.08
CA GLY A 226 -11.58 13.10 1.80
C GLY A 226 -13.05 13.31 2.18
N ASP A 227 -13.34 14.00 3.29
CA ASP A 227 -14.71 14.34 3.68
C ASP A 227 -15.40 15.21 2.63
N ARG A 228 -14.74 16.27 2.16
CA ARG A 228 -15.24 17.11 1.06
C ARG A 228 -15.46 16.32 -0.22
N GLU A 229 -14.51 15.46 -0.61
CA GLU A 229 -14.64 14.63 -1.82
C GLU A 229 -15.83 13.67 -1.73
N PHE A 230 -16.05 13.04 -0.56
CA PHE A 230 -17.17 12.12 -0.37
C PHE A 230 -18.52 12.84 -0.34
N GLU A 231 -18.58 14.02 0.28
CA GLU A 231 -19.76 14.89 0.24
C GLU A 231 -20.08 15.31 -1.20
N GLU A 232 -19.07 15.69 -1.98
CA GLU A 232 -19.25 16.04 -3.39
C GLU A 232 -19.73 14.84 -4.22
N MET A 233 -19.11 13.66 -4.07
CA MET A 233 -19.54 12.44 -4.75
C MET A 233 -20.98 12.07 -4.37
N THR A 234 -21.35 12.20 -3.10
CA THR A 234 -22.71 11.92 -2.63
C THR A 234 -23.71 12.91 -3.23
N ARG A 235 -23.37 14.20 -3.24
CA ARG A 235 -24.19 15.25 -3.85
C ARG A 235 -24.40 14.99 -5.34
N LEU A 236 -23.35 14.62 -6.07
CA LEU A 236 -23.43 14.30 -7.50
C LEU A 236 -24.28 13.04 -7.74
N ALA A 237 -24.11 11.99 -6.94
CA ALA A 237 -24.86 10.75 -7.07
C ALA A 237 -26.36 10.89 -6.77
N GLN A 238 -26.74 11.86 -5.94
CA GLN A 238 -28.13 12.12 -5.54
C GLN A 238 -28.79 13.25 -6.34
N SER A 239 -28.02 14.02 -7.12
CA SER A 239 -28.56 15.11 -7.93
C SER A 239 -29.25 14.58 -9.19
N SER A 240 -30.32 15.25 -9.61
CA SER A 240 -30.93 15.09 -10.93
C SER A 240 -30.27 15.95 -12.01
N ASP A 241 -29.38 16.86 -11.63
CA ASP A 241 -28.65 17.72 -12.56
C ASP A 241 -27.69 16.89 -13.43
N PRO A 242 -27.40 17.35 -14.67
CA PRO A 242 -26.33 16.75 -15.46
C PRO A 242 -25.02 16.73 -14.68
N LEU A 243 -24.26 15.66 -14.83
CA LEU A 243 -22.89 15.61 -14.32
C LEU A 243 -22.07 16.78 -14.90
N PRO A 244 -21.10 17.33 -14.15
CA PRO A 244 -20.18 18.32 -14.67
C PRO A 244 -19.57 17.87 -16.01
N PRO A 245 -19.41 18.76 -17.00
CA PRO A 245 -18.87 18.38 -18.32
C PRO A 245 -17.48 17.72 -18.25
N ASP A 246 -16.71 18.05 -17.22
CA ASP A 246 -15.37 17.53 -16.95
C ASP A 246 -15.36 16.29 -16.03
N PHE A 247 -16.54 15.78 -15.64
CA PHE A 247 -16.65 14.64 -14.71
C PHE A 247 -15.83 13.43 -15.19
N PHE A 248 -15.89 13.13 -16.49
CA PHE A 248 -15.11 12.06 -17.10
C PHE A 248 -13.72 12.49 -17.58
N ALA A 249 -13.43 13.80 -17.64
CA ALA A 249 -12.11 14.30 -18.04
C ALA A 249 -11.04 14.04 -16.97
N LYS A 250 -11.46 13.89 -15.70
CA LYS A 250 -10.57 13.56 -14.57
C LYS A 250 -10.17 12.08 -14.49
N MET A 251 -10.70 11.21 -15.36
CA MET A 251 -10.38 9.77 -15.31
C MET A 251 -9.02 9.40 -15.90
N GLY A 252 -8.31 10.33 -16.53
CA GLY A 252 -6.95 10.09 -17.01
C GLY A 252 -5.93 10.00 -15.87
N GLY A 253 -5.71 8.79 -15.34
CA GLY A 253 -4.59 8.52 -14.42
C GLY A 253 -4.79 7.31 -13.51
N GLU A 254 -3.81 6.39 -13.53
CA GLU A 254 -3.30 5.47 -12.47
C GLU A 254 -4.27 4.55 -11.68
N HIS A 255 -5.57 4.84 -11.62
CA HIS A 255 -6.62 4.02 -10.99
C HIS A 255 -7.21 2.97 -11.95
N GLU A 256 -6.76 2.97 -13.21
CA GLU A 256 -7.24 2.12 -14.31
C GLU A 256 -6.44 0.83 -14.51
N GLN A 257 -5.42 0.58 -13.68
CA GLN A 257 -4.60 -0.63 -13.85
C GLN A 257 -5.44 -1.89 -13.86
N VAL A 258 -6.44 -1.98 -12.98
CA VAL A 258 -7.28 -3.17 -12.93
C VAL A 258 -8.07 -3.39 -14.23
N THR A 259 -8.60 -2.33 -14.84
CA THR A 259 -9.34 -2.42 -16.11
C THR A 259 -8.40 -2.77 -17.27
N GLU A 260 -7.22 -2.16 -17.31
CA GLU A 260 -6.20 -2.48 -18.33
C GLU A 260 -5.64 -3.89 -18.18
N ILE A 261 -5.42 -4.36 -16.95
CA ILE A 261 -4.97 -5.72 -16.66
C ILE A 261 -6.04 -6.71 -17.12
N ILE A 262 -7.31 -6.48 -16.77
CA ILE A 262 -8.43 -7.33 -17.19
C ILE A 262 -8.54 -7.36 -18.72
N GLU A 263 -8.46 -6.20 -19.37
CA GLU A 263 -8.49 -6.11 -20.83
C GLU A 263 -7.30 -6.87 -21.45
N SER A 264 -6.10 -6.66 -20.96
CA SER A 264 -4.88 -7.29 -21.48
C SER A 264 -4.92 -8.80 -21.33
N ILE A 265 -5.40 -9.33 -20.19
CA ILE A 265 -5.60 -10.77 -20.00
C ILE A 265 -6.64 -11.32 -20.98
N ARG A 266 -7.75 -10.60 -21.18
CA ARG A 266 -8.84 -11.04 -22.08
C ARG A 266 -8.45 -11.01 -23.55
N LEU A 267 -7.67 -10.02 -23.96
CA LEU A 267 -7.20 -9.86 -25.33
C LEU A 267 -5.88 -10.61 -25.61
N GLY A 268 -5.29 -11.24 -24.60
CA GLY A 268 -4.01 -11.94 -24.73
C GLY A 268 -2.83 -11.02 -24.98
N TRP A 269 -2.92 -9.74 -24.59
CA TRP A 269 -1.82 -8.79 -24.69
C TRP A 269 -0.82 -9.05 -23.57
N LEU A 270 0.47 -9.08 -23.93
CA LEU A 270 1.58 -9.21 -22.99
C LEU A 270 1.99 -7.81 -22.53
N LYS A 271 1.49 -7.40 -21.37
CA LYS A 271 1.81 -6.12 -20.72
C LYS A 271 2.37 -6.36 -19.33
N VAL A 272 3.27 -5.48 -18.90
CA VAL A 272 3.93 -5.52 -17.59
C VAL A 272 3.30 -4.48 -16.67
N TYR A 273 3.02 -4.90 -15.43
CA TYR A 273 2.42 -4.07 -14.38
C TYR A 273 3.21 -4.23 -13.08
N SER A 274 3.12 -3.26 -12.16
CA SER A 274 3.55 -3.45 -10.77
C SER A 274 2.43 -4.15 -10.02
N ALA A 275 2.74 -5.25 -9.32
CA ALA A 275 1.74 -5.98 -8.57
C ALA A 275 2.32 -6.56 -7.28
N ASN A 276 1.47 -6.61 -6.25
CA ASN A 276 1.77 -7.28 -4.98
C ASN A 276 1.38 -8.75 -5.08
N LEU A 277 2.39 -9.62 -5.11
CA LEU A 277 2.28 -11.06 -5.31
C LEU A 277 3.12 -11.81 -4.26
N PRO A 278 2.79 -13.08 -3.95
CA PRO A 278 3.68 -13.92 -3.16
C PRO A 278 5.05 -14.05 -3.83
N ASN A 279 6.11 -13.93 -3.05
CA ASN A 279 7.45 -14.22 -3.52
C ASN A 279 7.61 -15.73 -3.72
N ARG A 280 7.90 -16.12 -4.96
CA ARG A 280 8.17 -17.50 -5.40
C ARG A 280 9.49 -17.54 -6.15
N GLY A 281 10.46 -16.76 -5.66
CA GLY A 281 11.79 -16.60 -6.25
C GLY A 281 11.95 -15.42 -7.20
N GLN A 282 10.92 -14.58 -7.42
CA GLN A 282 11.07 -13.42 -8.29
C GLN A 282 11.96 -12.33 -7.69
N ILE A 283 12.04 -12.23 -6.36
CA ILE A 283 13.10 -11.50 -5.65
C ILE A 283 13.88 -12.54 -4.83
N PRO A 284 14.97 -13.11 -5.38
CA PRO A 284 15.57 -14.35 -4.87
C PRO A 284 16.09 -14.31 -3.42
N ASN A 285 16.42 -13.13 -2.90
CA ASN A 285 16.97 -12.95 -1.57
C ASN A 285 15.96 -12.41 -0.54
N LEU A 286 14.66 -12.44 -0.86
CA LEU A 286 13.57 -12.24 0.10
C LEU A 286 12.87 -13.57 0.41
N PRO A 287 12.20 -13.72 1.56
CA PRO A 287 11.56 -14.98 1.95
C PRO A 287 10.46 -15.42 0.98
N ASP A 288 10.28 -16.73 0.86
CA ASP A 288 9.16 -17.32 0.10
C ASP A 288 7.80 -16.97 0.73
N GLU A 289 6.78 -16.87 -0.13
CA GLU A 289 5.39 -16.51 0.18
C GLU A 289 5.17 -15.14 0.83
N ALA A 290 6.23 -14.38 1.13
CA ALA A 290 6.12 -13.00 1.52
C ALA A 290 5.53 -12.17 0.37
N ILE A 291 4.62 -11.24 0.68
CA ILE A 291 4.02 -10.39 -0.36
C ILE A 291 5.03 -9.30 -0.74
N VAL A 292 5.46 -9.34 -2.00
CA VAL A 292 6.40 -8.38 -2.58
C VAL A 292 5.73 -7.64 -3.72
N GLU A 293 6.11 -6.38 -3.90
CA GLU A 293 5.70 -5.57 -5.04
C GLU A 293 6.82 -5.57 -6.08
N CYS A 294 6.51 -6.08 -7.27
CA CYS A 294 7.46 -6.26 -8.36
C CYS A 294 6.76 -6.25 -9.73
N PRO A 295 7.52 -6.16 -10.84
CA PRO A 295 6.97 -6.34 -12.18
C PRO A 295 6.33 -7.71 -12.36
N ALA A 296 5.16 -7.74 -12.98
CA ALA A 296 4.43 -8.94 -13.34
C ALA A 296 3.81 -8.78 -14.73
N VAL A 297 3.86 -9.85 -15.52
CA VAL A 297 3.30 -9.90 -16.87
C VAL A 297 1.91 -10.53 -16.85
N THR A 298 1.03 -10.05 -17.71
CA THR A 298 -0.27 -10.67 -17.96
C THR A 298 -0.13 -12.07 -18.56
N ALA A 299 -0.93 -13.00 -18.06
CA ALA A 299 -1.01 -14.37 -18.54
C ALA A 299 -2.46 -14.89 -18.45
N PRO A 300 -2.78 -16.02 -19.11
CA PRO A 300 -4.06 -16.69 -18.88
C PRO A 300 -4.26 -16.98 -17.39
N GLY A 301 -5.36 -16.47 -16.83
CA GLY A 301 -5.72 -16.66 -15.42
C GLY A 301 -5.10 -15.67 -14.43
N GLY A 302 -4.35 -14.65 -14.86
CA GLY A 302 -3.89 -13.59 -13.95
C GLY A 302 -2.53 -12.99 -14.30
N LEU A 303 -1.85 -12.48 -13.28
CA LEU A 303 -0.49 -11.96 -13.40
C LEU A 303 0.54 -13.02 -13.01
N ARG A 304 1.69 -13.03 -13.70
CA ARG A 304 2.85 -13.86 -13.38
C ARG A 304 4.05 -12.97 -13.08
N PRO A 305 4.72 -13.17 -11.94
CA PRO A 305 5.85 -12.32 -11.57
C PRO A 305 7.02 -12.52 -12.55
N ILE A 306 7.74 -11.44 -12.83
CA ILE A 306 8.95 -11.48 -13.66
C ILE A 306 10.14 -11.60 -12.72
N GLN A 307 11.01 -12.59 -12.96
CA GLN A 307 12.21 -12.80 -12.14
C GLN A 307 13.16 -11.60 -12.23
N GLN A 308 13.68 -11.19 -11.07
CA GLN A 308 14.54 -10.04 -10.91
C GLN A 308 15.91 -10.45 -10.36
N ARG A 309 16.86 -9.52 -10.43
CA ARG A 309 18.13 -9.65 -9.72
C ARG A 309 17.91 -9.55 -8.21
N PRO A 310 18.76 -10.19 -7.38
CA PRO A 310 18.72 -9.99 -5.94
C PRO A 310 18.86 -8.51 -5.58
N LEU A 311 18.10 -8.06 -4.59
CA LEU A 311 18.26 -6.72 -4.04
C LEU A 311 19.64 -6.60 -3.35
N PRO A 312 20.32 -5.45 -3.43
CA PRO A 312 21.47 -5.17 -2.58
C PRO A 312 21.14 -5.41 -1.10
N SER A 313 22.09 -5.97 -0.32
CA SER A 313 21.84 -6.37 1.07
C SER A 313 21.35 -5.22 1.96
N GLY A 314 21.80 -3.99 1.70
CA GLY A 314 21.30 -2.81 2.42
C GLY A 314 19.80 -2.60 2.20
N ILE A 315 19.33 -2.68 0.95
CA ILE A 315 17.91 -2.53 0.60
C ILE A 315 17.10 -3.70 1.16
N ALA A 316 17.54 -4.95 0.95
CA ALA A 316 16.88 -6.12 1.53
C ALA A 316 16.78 -6.02 3.07
N GLY A 317 17.80 -5.47 3.72
CA GLY A 317 17.82 -5.20 5.17
C GLY A 317 16.75 -4.22 5.62
N THR A 318 16.43 -3.19 4.82
CA THR A 318 15.33 -2.26 5.13
C THR A 318 13.96 -2.95 5.11
N LEU A 319 13.82 -4.03 4.34
CA LEU A 319 12.57 -4.78 4.18
C LEU A 319 12.43 -5.93 5.19
N ALA A 320 13.54 -6.52 5.65
CA ALA A 320 13.56 -7.76 6.41
C ALA A 320 12.63 -7.75 7.65
N THR A 321 12.75 -6.72 8.49
CA THR A 321 11.91 -6.59 9.70
C THR A 321 10.43 -6.38 9.33
N ARG A 322 10.15 -5.70 8.22
CA ARG A 322 8.78 -5.44 7.75
C ARG A 322 8.10 -6.70 7.25
N LEU A 323 8.83 -7.57 6.56
CA LEU A 323 8.34 -8.87 6.12
C LEU A 323 7.97 -9.77 7.32
N GLN A 324 8.77 -9.75 8.39
CA GLN A 324 8.45 -10.49 9.62
C GLN A 324 7.34 -9.83 10.45
N TRP A 325 7.25 -8.50 10.42
CA TRP A 325 6.11 -7.77 10.98
C TRP A 325 4.81 -8.21 10.30
N VAL A 326 4.79 -8.37 8.96
CA VAL A 326 3.64 -8.87 8.21
C VAL A 326 3.20 -10.24 8.72
N GLU A 327 4.11 -11.22 8.86
CA GLU A 327 3.75 -12.53 9.41
C GLU A 327 3.16 -12.42 10.82
N THR A 328 3.77 -11.60 11.68
CA THR A 328 3.37 -11.44 13.08
C THR A 328 1.98 -10.81 13.20
N ILE A 329 1.69 -9.75 12.44
CA ILE A 329 0.37 -9.08 12.49
C ILE A 329 -0.73 -9.93 11.84
N VAL A 330 -0.39 -10.71 10.81
CA VAL A 330 -1.31 -11.68 10.20
C VAL A 330 -1.71 -12.74 11.22
N GLU A 331 -0.75 -13.29 11.96
CA GLU A 331 -1.03 -14.26 13.01
C GLU A 331 -1.82 -13.64 14.16
N ALA A 332 -1.49 -12.42 14.58
CA ALA A 332 -2.26 -11.70 15.60
C ALA A 332 -3.74 -11.57 15.20
N ALA A 333 -4.02 -11.24 13.94
CA ALA A 333 -5.39 -11.10 13.43
C ALA A 333 -6.12 -12.45 13.31
N LEU A 334 -5.46 -13.48 12.75
CA LEU A 334 -6.09 -14.78 12.51
C LEU A 334 -6.31 -15.57 13.80
N GLU A 335 -5.37 -15.49 14.74
CA GLU A 335 -5.44 -16.20 16.02
C GLU A 335 -6.13 -15.38 17.11
N ARG A 336 -6.39 -14.08 16.85
CA ARG A 336 -6.95 -13.13 17.83
C ARG A 336 -6.08 -13.08 19.08
N SER A 337 -4.77 -12.93 18.86
CA SER A 337 -3.76 -12.89 19.92
C SER A 337 -3.27 -11.46 20.18
N ARG A 338 -3.56 -10.97 21.38
CA ARG A 338 -3.08 -9.68 21.89
C ARG A 338 -1.58 -9.73 22.06
N ARG A 339 -1.04 -10.85 22.56
CA ARG A 339 0.41 -11.04 22.68
C ARG A 339 1.13 -10.85 21.35
N LYS A 340 0.63 -11.46 20.26
CA LYS A 340 1.22 -11.28 18.92
C LYS A 340 1.02 -9.86 18.39
N PHE A 341 -0.09 -9.21 18.73
CA PHE A 341 -0.28 -7.80 18.38
C PHE A 341 0.77 -6.89 19.05
N VAL A 342 1.06 -7.10 20.33
CA VAL A 342 2.14 -6.37 21.04
C VAL A 342 3.51 -6.66 20.42
N GLN A 343 3.77 -7.90 20.01
CA GLN A 343 5.01 -8.25 19.28
C GLN A 343 5.10 -7.49 17.95
N ALA A 344 4.00 -7.39 17.19
CA ALA A 344 3.97 -6.62 15.95
C ALA A 344 4.27 -5.13 16.20
N LEU A 345 3.71 -4.53 17.25
CA LEU A 345 4.01 -3.14 17.61
C LEU A 345 5.50 -2.92 17.95
N LEU A 346 6.14 -3.90 18.59
CA LEU A 346 7.58 -3.83 18.84
C LEU A 346 8.42 -3.96 17.56
N LEU A 347 8.01 -4.84 16.64
CA LEU A 347 8.69 -5.07 15.36
C LEU A 347 8.57 -3.88 14.40
N ASP A 348 7.48 -3.13 14.44
CA ASP A 348 7.34 -1.95 13.58
C ASP A 348 8.41 -0.88 13.90
N GLY A 349 8.82 -0.78 15.17
CA GLY A 349 9.97 0.00 15.62
C GLY A 349 9.65 1.45 16.02
N SER A 350 8.37 1.83 16.13
CA SER A 350 7.93 3.15 16.57
C SER A 350 7.75 3.31 18.07
N VAL A 351 7.60 2.19 18.80
CA VAL A 351 7.51 2.17 20.27
C VAL A 351 8.89 2.00 20.90
N ASP A 352 9.07 2.60 22.08
CA ASP A 352 10.34 2.63 22.81
C ASP A 352 10.46 1.57 23.92
N SER A 353 9.35 0.96 24.32
CA SER A 353 9.30 0.01 25.43
C SER A 353 8.14 -0.98 25.30
N ILE A 354 8.33 -2.17 25.90
CA ILE A 354 7.29 -3.22 25.97
C ILE A 354 6.04 -2.71 26.70
N ALA A 355 6.23 -1.92 27.77
CA ALA A 355 5.13 -1.37 28.53
C ALA A 355 4.28 -0.39 27.70
N THR A 356 4.93 0.49 26.92
CA THR A 356 4.24 1.40 25.98
C THR A 356 3.50 0.60 24.90
N ALA A 357 4.14 -0.40 24.30
CA ALA A 357 3.52 -1.27 23.31
C ALA A 357 2.26 -1.97 23.84
N GLY A 358 2.30 -2.46 25.08
CA GLY A 358 1.16 -3.08 25.76
C GLY A 358 -0.03 -2.13 25.94
N ARG A 359 0.22 -0.93 26.49
CA ARG A 359 -0.85 0.07 26.68
C ARG A 359 -1.42 0.57 25.36
N LEU A 360 -0.57 0.82 24.37
CA LEU A 360 -0.99 1.23 23.04
C LEU A 360 -1.86 0.15 22.36
N ALA A 361 -1.48 -1.13 22.51
CA ALA A 361 -2.31 -2.23 22.02
C ALA A 361 -3.70 -2.21 22.67
N ASP A 362 -3.78 -2.04 23.98
CA ASP A 362 -5.06 -2.01 24.71
C ASP A 362 -5.96 -0.87 24.24
N ASP A 363 -5.41 0.33 24.10
CA ASP A 363 -6.17 1.50 23.65
C ASP A 363 -6.68 1.33 22.21
N LEU A 364 -5.83 0.81 21.30
CA LEU A 364 -6.23 0.54 19.91
C LEU A 364 -7.30 -0.56 19.84
N LEU A 365 -7.14 -1.67 20.56
CA LEU A 365 -8.14 -2.74 20.62
C LEU A 365 -9.46 -2.24 21.20
N ALA A 366 -9.42 -1.41 22.25
CA ALA A 366 -10.61 -0.83 22.85
C ALA A 366 -11.34 0.11 21.89
N ALA A 367 -10.61 0.99 21.19
CA ALA A 367 -11.19 1.92 20.23
C ALA A 367 -11.80 1.24 19.00
N GLN A 368 -11.24 0.09 18.61
CA GLN A 368 -11.68 -0.66 17.43
C GLN A 368 -12.64 -1.81 17.75
N ARG A 369 -13.11 -1.91 19.00
CA ARG A 369 -13.92 -3.04 19.51
C ARG A 369 -15.12 -3.39 18.64
N GLU A 370 -15.80 -2.40 18.05
CA GLU A 370 -16.97 -2.62 17.18
C GLU A 370 -16.64 -3.46 15.93
N TYR A 371 -15.40 -3.36 15.44
CA TYR A 371 -14.96 -4.02 14.21
C TYR A 371 -14.15 -5.30 14.47
N LEU A 372 -13.85 -5.59 15.74
CA LEU A 372 -12.99 -6.68 16.14
C LEU A 372 -13.80 -7.80 16.78
N GLN A 373 -13.40 -9.04 16.49
CA GLN A 373 -13.83 -10.16 17.31
C GLN A 373 -13.08 -10.13 18.65
N PRO A 374 -13.66 -10.69 19.74
CA PRO A 374 -12.97 -10.78 21.02
C PRO A 374 -11.63 -11.49 20.90
N PHE A 375 -10.60 -10.91 21.52
CA PHE A 375 -9.26 -11.48 21.61
C PHE A 375 -9.22 -12.57 22.67
N SER A 376 -8.34 -13.56 22.46
CA SER A 376 -8.30 -14.78 23.26
C SER A 376 -7.48 -14.68 24.56
N ASP A 377 -6.59 -13.69 24.66
CA ASP A 377 -5.62 -13.48 25.73
C ASP A 377 -5.53 -12.02 26.22
#